data_AF-A0A816HGU6-F1
#
_entry.id   AF-A0A816HGU6-F1
#
_cell.length_a   1.000
_cell.length_b   1.000
_cell.length_c   1.000
_cell.angle_alpha   90.00
_cell.angle_beta   90.00
_cell.angle_gamma   90.00
#
_symmetry.space_group_name_H-M   'P 1'
#
loop_
_entity.id
_entity.type
_entity.pdbx_description
1 polymer ?
#
loop_
_entity_poly.entity_id
_entity_poly.type
_entity_poly.pdbx_seq_one_letter_code
_entity_poly.pdbx_strand_id
1 'polypeptide(L)' 'PLNQRYGGVSSREECYALPQAIRNGCFFRFDWFKGADNPNMVYSKVKCPQELINVSGCKRNDE' A
#
# COMPACT_ATOMS: atom_id res chain seq x y z
N PRO A 1 22.40 -1.26 -4.35
CA PRO A 1 21.05 -1.73 -4.72
C PRO A 1 20.10 -0.54 -4.78
N LEU A 2 19.17 -0.51 -5.75
CA LEU A 2 18.35 0.65 -6.15
C LEU A 2 17.35 1.15 -5.07
N ASN A 3 17.35 0.57 -3.87
CA ASN A 3 16.55 0.99 -2.72
C ASN A 3 17.24 0.61 -1.41
N GLN A 4 16.90 1.36 -0.33
CA GLN A 4 17.41 1.09 1.01
C GLN A 4 16.71 -0.13 1.62
N ARG A 5 17.43 -0.91 2.44
CA ARG A 5 16.88 -2.10 3.11
C ARG A 5 15.67 -1.76 3.99
N TYR A 6 15.66 -0.58 4.60
CA TYR A 6 14.56 -0.06 5.41
C TYR A 6 14.07 1.25 4.79
N GLY A 7 12.75 1.41 4.66
CA GLY A 7 12.13 2.57 4.02
C GLY A 7 11.98 2.48 2.49
N GLY A 8 12.77 1.65 1.80
CA GLY A 8 12.62 1.37 0.38
C GLY A 8 12.99 2.56 -0.52
N VAL A 9 12.12 2.89 -1.47
CA VAL A 9 12.30 4.04 -2.39
C VAL A 9 12.12 5.38 -1.67
N SER A 10 12.87 6.40 -2.09
CA SER A 10 12.85 7.75 -1.50
C SER A 10 12.03 8.77 -2.28
N SER A 11 11.68 8.48 -3.54
CA SER A 11 10.92 9.39 -4.42
C SER A 11 9.87 8.65 -5.22
N ARG A 12 8.88 9.39 -5.74
CA ARG A 12 7.83 8.86 -6.61
C ARG A 12 8.43 8.35 -7.93
N GLU A 13 9.47 9.00 -8.41
CA GLU A 13 10.16 8.71 -9.67
C GLU A 13 10.85 7.34 -9.62
N GLU A 14 11.40 6.95 -8.47
CA GLU A 14 12.00 5.63 -8.28
C GLU A 14 11.00 4.47 -8.46
N CYS A 15 9.69 4.72 -8.34
CA CYS A 15 8.67 3.70 -8.64
C CYS A 15 8.73 3.20 -10.09
N TYR A 16 9.24 3.98 -11.04
CA TYR A 16 9.40 3.54 -12.43
C TYR A 16 10.44 2.44 -12.60
N ALA A 17 11.40 2.32 -11.67
CA ALA A 17 12.39 1.25 -11.66
C ALA A 17 11.81 -0.10 -11.17
N LEU A 18 10.59 -0.11 -10.62
CA LEU A 18 9.93 -1.32 -10.14
C LEU A 18 9.19 -2.07 -11.27
N PRO A 19 8.92 -3.38 -11.10
CA PRO A 19 8.05 -4.14 -12.00
C PRO A 19 6.66 -3.49 -12.16
N GLN A 20 6.13 -3.51 -13.38
CA GLN A 20 4.87 -2.81 -13.71
C GLN A 20 3.70 -3.19 -12.79
N ALA A 21 3.61 -4.47 -12.41
CA ALA A 21 2.53 -5.00 -11.59
C ALA A 21 2.41 -4.34 -10.20
N ILE A 22 3.49 -3.72 -9.67
CA ILE A 22 3.49 -3.12 -8.33
C ILE A 22 3.60 -1.58 -8.33
N ARG A 23 3.73 -0.95 -9.50
CA ARG A 23 3.96 0.50 -9.60
C ARG A 23 2.82 1.32 -9.03
N ASN A 24 1.57 0.91 -9.25
CA ASN A 24 0.41 1.62 -8.74
C ASN A 24 0.39 1.68 -7.21
N GLY A 25 0.77 0.58 -6.54
CA GLY A 25 0.94 0.56 -5.09
C GLY A 25 2.11 1.44 -4.61
N CYS A 26 3.21 1.50 -5.39
CA CYS A 26 4.30 2.41 -5.11
C CYS A 26 3.89 3.88 -5.24
N PHE A 27 3.16 4.25 -6.30
CA PHE A 27 2.66 5.61 -6.49
C PHE A 27 1.68 6.03 -5.39
N PHE A 28 0.84 5.10 -4.89
CA PHE A 28 -0.06 5.37 -3.76
C PHE A 28 0.66 5.96 -2.54
N ARG A 29 1.88 5.47 -2.23
CA ARG A 29 2.71 5.99 -1.13
C ARG A 29 2.94 7.50 -1.25
N PHE A 30 3.23 7.99 -2.45
CA PHE A 30 3.59 9.40 -2.66
C PHE A 30 2.38 10.26 -3.02
N ASP A 31 1.38 9.70 -3.70
CA ASP A 31 0.25 10.46 -4.24
C ASP A 31 -0.86 10.65 -3.22
N TRP A 32 -1.41 9.56 -2.67
CA TRP A 32 -2.50 9.63 -1.69
C TRP A 32 -1.95 9.73 -0.27
N PHE A 33 -0.97 8.88 0.06
CA PHE A 33 -0.38 8.81 1.40
C PHE A 33 0.68 9.90 1.67
N LYS A 34 0.97 10.75 0.66
CA LYS A 34 1.83 11.95 0.76
C LYS A 34 3.23 11.69 1.31
N GLY A 35 3.76 10.48 1.14
CA GLY A 35 5.07 10.10 1.64
C GLY A 35 5.17 10.09 3.16
N ALA A 36 4.05 9.96 3.88
CA ALA A 36 4.04 9.93 5.34
C ALA A 36 4.97 8.83 5.88
N ASP A 37 5.79 9.19 6.87
CA ASP A 37 6.76 8.28 7.50
C ASP A 37 6.21 7.80 8.85
N ASN A 38 5.76 6.55 8.88
CA ASN A 38 5.25 5.86 10.08
C ASN A 38 4.20 6.65 10.90
N PRO A 39 3.08 7.10 10.30
CA PRO A 39 2.07 7.86 11.03
C PRO A 39 1.31 7.00 12.06
N ASN A 40 0.92 7.62 13.17
CA ASN A 40 0.01 7.01 14.15
C ASN A 40 -1.43 7.00 13.64
N MET A 41 -2.22 6.00 14.05
CA MET A 41 -3.64 5.91 13.72
C MET A 41 -4.47 5.27 14.83
N VAL A 42 -5.74 5.64 14.91
CA VAL A 42 -6.77 4.96 15.71
C VAL A 42 -7.65 4.15 14.75
N TYR A 43 -7.98 2.91 15.10
CA TYR A 43 -8.74 2.01 14.23
C TYR A 43 -9.79 1.20 14.98
N SER A 44 -10.75 0.67 14.23
CA SER A 44 -11.77 -0.26 14.71
C SER A 44 -12.05 -1.34 13.66
N LYS A 45 -12.55 -2.51 14.09
CA LYS A 45 -12.99 -3.58 13.16
C LYS A 45 -14.26 -3.12 12.43
N VAL A 46 -14.28 -3.30 11.12
CA VAL A 46 -15.44 -3.06 10.25
C VAL A 46 -15.69 -4.29 9.38
N LYS A 47 -16.85 -4.35 8.72
CA LYS A 47 -17.08 -5.34 7.66
C LYS A 47 -16.17 -5.03 6.47
N CYS A 48 -15.49 -6.03 5.92
CA CYS A 48 -14.67 -5.85 4.72
C CYS A 48 -15.49 -5.28 3.56
N PRO A 49 -15.07 -4.15 2.94
CA PRO A 49 -15.60 -3.69 1.68
C PRO A 49 -15.47 -4.77 0.59
N GLN A 50 -16.45 -4.84 -0.31
CA GLN A 50 -16.50 -5.88 -1.34
C GLN A 50 -15.29 -5.82 -2.27
N GLU A 51 -14.75 -4.63 -2.51
CA GLU A 51 -13.55 -4.39 -3.30
C GLU A 51 -12.33 -5.13 -2.72
N LEU A 52 -12.19 -5.20 -1.40
CA LEU A 52 -11.08 -5.91 -0.74
C LEU A 52 -11.29 -7.43 -0.76
N ILE A 53 -12.54 -7.87 -0.63
CA ILE A 53 -12.90 -9.30 -0.73
C ILE A 53 -12.62 -9.80 -2.16
N ASN A 54 -12.98 -9.03 -3.18
CA ASN A 54 -12.77 -9.40 -4.59
C ASN A 54 -11.29 -9.58 -4.94
N VAL A 55 -10.40 -8.76 -4.35
CA VAL A 55 -8.95 -8.87 -4.58
C VAL A 55 -8.35 -10.06 -3.84
N SER A 56 -8.77 -10.31 -2.60
CA SER A 56 -8.18 -11.36 -1.76
C SER A 56 -8.82 -12.75 -1.94
N GLY A 57 -10.06 -12.81 -2.42
CA GLY A 57 -10.87 -14.03 -2.46
C GLY A 57 -11.26 -14.55 -1.07
N CYS A 58 -11.05 -13.78 -0.01
CA CYS A 58 -11.23 -14.21 1.37
C CYS A 58 -12.27 -13.34 2.08
N LYS A 59 -13.28 -13.99 2.65
CA LYS A 59 -14.29 -13.37 3.51
C LYS A 59 -14.38 -14.15 4.81
N ARG A 60 -14.46 -13.45 5.94
CA ARG A 60 -14.63 -14.12 7.23
C ARG A 60 -16.08 -14.57 7.41
N ASN A 61 -16.26 -15.70 8.09
CA ASN A 61 -17.59 -16.24 8.40
C ASN A 61 -18.31 -15.44 9.50
N ASP A 62 -17.57 -14.72 10.33
CA ASP A 62 -18.08 -13.91 11.46
C ASP A 62 -18.19 -12.42 11.12
N GLU A 63 -18.22 -12.07 9.83
CA GLU A 63 -18.53 -10.73 9.33
C GLU A 63 -20.03 -10.52 9.05
#